data_AF-A0A1G4JHS7-F1
#
_entry.id   AF-A0A1G4JHS7-F1
#
_cell.length_a   1.000
_cell.length_b   1.000
_cell.length_c   1.000
_cell.angle_alpha   90.00
_cell.angle_beta   90.00
_cell.angle_gamma   90.00
#
_symmetry.space_group_name_H-M   'P 1'
#
loop_
_entity.id
_entity.type
_entity.pdbx_description
1 polymer ?
#
loop_
_entity_poly.entity_id
_entity_poly.type
_entity_poly.pdbx_seq_one_letter_code
_entity_poly.pdbx_strand_id
1 'polypeptide(L)'
;MFTIKLNEQLVATLESLKNESVEVQDFLESGSIPMRSLLALRNQYREDVKLTQLLSPLEFCFKPRPIKGSDYSEEFKKQLGRLRLEQDEKEYQDMVRRDKLATFHDDEALTPAQMSKQVKEQITTVFNILVSVVSVVFAAWYWSGSSAGMKPHNRIFLCLFGGILILVAEVVVYNSYLRKIDEARVRERSKKEVKTVVEKL
;
A
#
# COMPACT_ATOMS: atom_id res chain seq x y z
N MET A 1 2.39 16.12 -27.56
CA MET A 1 2.20 17.09 -28.66
C MET A 1 2.35 16.30 -29.96
N PHE A 2 1.34 16.30 -30.82
CA PHE A 2 1.33 15.56 -32.09
C PHE A 2 1.70 16.50 -33.24
N THR A 3 2.34 15.96 -34.26
CA THR A 3 2.59 16.64 -35.54
C THR A 3 1.84 15.91 -36.65
N ILE A 4 1.54 16.61 -37.74
CA ILE A 4 0.86 16.06 -38.91
C ILE A 4 1.94 15.82 -39.96
N LYS A 5 1.97 14.62 -40.54
CA LYS A 5 2.88 14.29 -41.63
C LYS A 5 2.46 15.03 -42.90
N LEU A 6 3.43 15.48 -43.68
CA LEU A 6 3.18 16.19 -44.93
C LEU A 6 2.54 15.26 -45.98
N ASN A 7 1.38 15.68 -46.48
CA ASN A 7 0.69 15.12 -47.64
C ASN A 7 1.19 15.81 -48.92
N GLU A 8 1.06 15.18 -50.09
CA GLU A 8 1.50 15.73 -51.39
C GLU A 8 0.94 17.14 -51.65
N GLN A 9 -0.32 17.39 -51.26
CA GLN A 9 -0.94 18.70 -51.38
C GLN A 9 -0.33 19.74 -50.44
N LEU A 10 0.02 19.34 -49.21
CA LEU A 10 0.68 20.22 -48.24
C LEU A 10 2.10 20.57 -48.68
N VAL A 11 2.83 19.61 -49.22
CA VAL A 11 4.18 19.83 -49.79
C VAL A 11 4.10 20.86 -50.93
N ALA A 12 3.18 20.70 -51.88
CA ALA A 12 3.00 21.66 -52.97
C ALA A 12 2.66 23.08 -52.47
N THR A 13 1.82 23.20 -51.44
CA THR A 13 1.51 24.51 -50.85
C THR A 13 2.71 25.14 -50.13
N LEU A 14 3.51 24.35 -49.43
CA LEU A 14 4.70 24.85 -48.72
C LEU A 14 5.84 25.20 -49.68
N GLU A 15 5.99 24.46 -50.78
CA GLU A 15 6.96 24.78 -51.84
C GLU A 15 6.68 26.14 -52.46
N SER A 16 5.41 26.50 -52.65
CA SER A 16 5.02 27.83 -53.14
C SER A 16 5.34 28.96 -52.16
N LEU A 17 5.47 28.65 -50.87
CA LEU A 17 5.72 29.58 -49.76
C LEU A 17 7.17 29.49 -49.23
N LYS A 18 8.03 28.70 -49.87
CA LYS A 18 9.41 28.39 -49.44
C LYS A 18 10.30 29.62 -49.28
N ASN A 19 9.99 30.70 -50.01
CA ASN A 19 10.78 31.94 -50.01
C ASN A 19 10.31 32.97 -48.97
N GLU A 20 9.16 32.75 -48.31
CA GLU A 20 8.53 33.76 -47.45
C GLU A 20 8.82 33.55 -45.96
N SER A 21 9.20 32.35 -45.53
CA SER A 21 9.53 32.09 -44.12
C SER A 21 10.54 30.96 -43.93
N VAL A 22 11.40 31.12 -42.92
CA VAL A 22 12.40 30.12 -42.51
C VAL A 22 11.73 28.88 -41.89
N GLU A 23 10.62 29.08 -41.17
CA GLU A 23 9.86 28.00 -40.53
C GLU A 23 9.28 26.99 -41.55
N VAL A 24 8.90 27.45 -42.74
CA VAL A 24 8.40 26.59 -43.82
C VAL A 24 9.49 25.67 -44.37
N GLN A 25 10.76 26.11 -44.35
CA GLN A 25 11.90 25.28 -44.75
C GLN A 25 12.14 24.17 -43.72
N ASP A 26 12.11 24.49 -42.43
CA ASP A 26 12.24 23.50 -41.35
C ASP A 26 11.12 22.44 -41.39
N PHE A 27 9.89 22.83 -41.77
CA PHE A 27 8.77 21.89 -41.92
C PHE A 27 8.93 20.95 -43.13
N LEU A 28 9.46 21.46 -44.26
CA LEU A 28 9.75 20.66 -45.44
C LEU A 28 10.88 19.64 -45.17
N GLU A 29 11.90 20.02 -44.40
CA GLU A 29 13.00 19.12 -44.02
C GLU A 29 12.57 18.08 -42.98
N SER A 30 11.77 18.47 -41.98
CA SER A 30 11.31 17.57 -40.92
C SER A 30 10.15 16.65 -41.34
N GLY A 31 9.55 16.86 -42.52
CA GLY A 31 8.47 16.02 -43.03
C GLY A 31 7.15 16.15 -42.27
N SER A 32 7.05 17.09 -41.30
CA SER A 32 5.89 17.20 -40.42
C SER A 32 5.64 18.62 -39.92
N ILE A 33 4.36 18.99 -39.74
CA ILE A 33 3.93 20.31 -39.28
C ILE A 33 3.10 20.19 -38.00
N PRO A 34 3.33 21.02 -36.97
CA PRO A 34 2.43 21.11 -35.83
C PRO A 34 1.11 21.81 -36.23
N MET A 35 -0.03 21.33 -35.71
CA MET A 35 -1.37 21.83 -36.08
C MET A 35 -1.54 23.35 -35.90
N ARG A 36 -0.85 23.96 -34.92
CA ARG A 36 -0.89 25.41 -34.68
C ARG A 36 -0.29 26.20 -35.84
N SER A 37 0.86 25.77 -36.35
CA SER A 37 1.53 26.43 -37.47
C SER A 37 0.74 26.27 -38.77
N LEU A 38 0.06 25.13 -38.97
CA LEU A 38 -0.83 24.93 -40.12
C LEU A 38 -2.01 25.91 -40.09
N LEU A 39 -2.63 26.11 -38.93
CA LEU A 39 -3.71 27.09 -38.77
C LEU A 39 -3.23 28.53 -38.98
N ALA A 40 -2.04 28.87 -38.50
CA ALA A 40 -1.43 30.18 -38.70
C ALA A 40 -1.16 30.45 -40.20
N LEU A 41 -0.60 29.47 -40.91
CA LEU A 41 -0.32 29.56 -42.35
C LEU A 41 -1.60 29.75 -43.16
N ARG A 42 -2.69 29.05 -42.79
CA ARG A 42 -4.00 29.20 -43.44
C ARG A 42 -4.55 30.62 -43.29
N ASN A 43 -4.60 31.12 -42.05
CA ASN A 43 -5.16 32.44 -41.75
C ASN A 43 -4.34 33.58 -42.38
N GLN A 44 -3.04 33.37 -42.61
CA GLN A 44 -2.15 34.41 -43.13
C GLN A 44 -2.08 34.42 -44.67
N TYR A 45 -2.19 33.26 -45.31
CA TYR A 45 -1.88 33.14 -46.75
C TYR A 45 -3.01 32.61 -47.62
N ARG A 46 -3.98 31.84 -47.11
CA ARG A 46 -5.09 31.29 -47.92
C ARG A 46 -6.37 31.00 -47.14
N GLU A 47 -7.38 31.84 -47.33
CA GLU A 47 -8.75 31.61 -46.84
C GLU A 47 -9.57 30.65 -47.74
N ASP A 48 -9.20 30.49 -49.01
CA ASP A 48 -10.04 29.85 -50.04
C ASP A 48 -9.95 28.32 -50.12
N VAL A 49 -8.94 27.69 -49.50
CA VAL A 49 -8.77 26.24 -49.55
C VAL A 49 -9.45 25.58 -48.35
N LYS A 50 -10.36 24.64 -48.62
CA LYS A 50 -11.01 23.86 -47.55
C LYS A 50 -9.95 23.01 -46.86
N LEU A 51 -9.76 23.23 -45.57
CA LEU A 51 -8.82 22.49 -44.71
C LEU A 51 -9.02 20.96 -44.81
N THR A 52 -10.25 20.51 -45.08
CA THR A 52 -10.59 19.10 -45.28
C THR A 52 -9.90 18.46 -46.48
N GLN A 53 -9.58 19.23 -47.52
CA GLN A 53 -8.85 18.74 -48.69
C GLN A 53 -7.36 18.60 -48.37
N LEU A 54 -6.77 19.59 -47.71
CA LEU A 54 -5.35 19.59 -47.32
C LEU A 54 -5.00 18.47 -46.33
N LEU A 55 -5.95 18.12 -45.46
CA LEU A 55 -5.78 17.10 -44.44
C LEU A 55 -6.16 15.68 -44.91
N SER A 56 -6.44 15.44 -46.19
CA SER A 56 -6.82 14.10 -46.69
C SER A 56 -5.75 13.54 -47.63
N PRO A 57 -5.05 12.44 -47.30
CA PRO A 57 -5.11 11.65 -46.05
C PRO A 57 -4.35 12.28 -44.87
N LEU A 58 -4.87 12.08 -43.64
CA LEU A 58 -4.29 12.62 -42.41
C LEU A 58 -3.46 11.55 -41.69
N GLU A 59 -2.14 11.73 -41.64
CA GLU A 59 -1.25 10.88 -40.85
C GLU A 59 -0.68 11.66 -39.66
N PHE A 60 -0.89 11.13 -38.45
CA PHE A 60 -0.39 11.72 -37.22
C PHE A 60 0.97 11.12 -36.84
N CYS A 61 1.94 12.00 -36.56
CA CYS A 61 3.21 11.64 -35.95
C CYS A 61 3.15 11.93 -34.43
N PHE A 62 3.32 10.87 -33.64
CA PHE A 62 3.41 10.98 -32.19
C PHE A 62 4.88 10.87 -31.76
N LYS A 63 5.29 11.71 -30.79
CA LYS A 63 6.59 11.51 -30.13
C LYS A 63 6.62 10.11 -29.51
N PRO A 64 7.67 9.30 -29.76
CA PRO A 64 7.75 7.96 -29.19
C PRO A 64 7.74 8.06 -27.66
N ARG A 65 7.06 7.12 -27.01
CA ARG A 65 7.09 7.06 -25.55
C ARG A 65 8.51 6.66 -25.14
N PRO A 66 9.13 7.37 -24.18
CA PRO A 66 10.45 6.97 -23.70
C PRO A 66 10.36 5.56 -23.11
N ILE A 67 11.20 4.66 -23.59
CA ILE A 67 11.29 3.30 -23.07
C ILE A 67 12.05 3.38 -21.76
N LYS A 68 11.42 2.95 -20.66
CA LYS A 68 12.07 2.99 -19.33
C LYS A 68 13.35 2.17 -19.38
N GLY A 69 14.48 2.84 -19.16
CA GLY A 69 15.80 2.22 -19.09
C GLY A 69 16.57 2.10 -20.41
N SER A 70 16.10 2.72 -21.51
CA SER A 70 16.90 2.86 -22.74
C SER A 70 18.17 3.67 -22.50
N ASP A 71 18.08 4.70 -21.67
CA ASP A 71 19.14 5.71 -21.49
C ASP A 71 20.06 5.39 -20.30
N TYR A 72 19.98 4.17 -19.76
CA TYR A 72 20.81 3.76 -18.64
C TYR A 72 22.25 3.47 -19.08
N SER A 73 23.21 4.00 -18.33
CA SER A 73 24.63 3.65 -18.47
C SER A 73 24.84 2.14 -18.26
N GLU A 74 25.81 1.56 -18.98
CA GLU A 74 26.15 0.13 -18.90
C GLU A 74 26.54 -0.29 -17.47
N GLU A 75 27.18 0.57 -16.70
CA GLU A 75 27.50 0.31 -15.28
C GLU A 75 26.23 0.21 -14.42
N PHE A 76 25.26 1.09 -14.65
CA PHE A 76 23.99 1.09 -13.94
C PHE A 76 23.14 -0.14 -14.27
N LYS A 77 23.16 -0.58 -15.54
CA LYS A 77 22.51 -1.84 -15.96
C LYS A 77 23.08 -3.05 -15.23
N LYS A 78 24.41 -3.11 -15.05
CA LYS A 78 25.08 -4.17 -14.27
C LYS A 78 24.65 -4.16 -12.80
N GLN A 79 24.56 -2.98 -12.18
CA GLN A 79 24.08 -2.84 -10.80
C GLN A 79 22.62 -3.27 -10.65
N LEU A 80 21.75 -2.90 -11.59
CA LEU A 80 20.36 -3.37 -11.62
C LEU A 80 20.25 -4.89 -11.75
N GLY A 81 21.13 -5.50 -12.56
CA GLY A 81 21.22 -6.96 -12.66
C GLY A 81 21.54 -7.60 -11.32
N ARG A 82 22.53 -7.05 -10.59
CA ARG A 82 22.89 -7.53 -9.25
C ARG A 82 21.74 -7.38 -8.25
N LEU A 83 21.08 -6.23 -8.24
CA LEU A 83 19.94 -5.96 -7.35
C LEU A 83 18.76 -6.89 -7.60
N ARG A 84 18.46 -7.21 -8.88
CA ARG A 84 17.42 -8.20 -9.22
C ARG A 84 17.78 -9.58 -8.68
N LEU A 85 19.02 -10.02 -8.87
CA LEU A 85 19.46 -11.32 -8.34
C LEU A 85 19.36 -11.39 -6.82
N GLU A 86 19.77 -10.32 -6.11
CA GLU A 86 19.62 -10.23 -4.65
C GLU A 86 18.15 -10.26 -4.21
N GLN A 87 17.24 -9.66 -4.99
CA GLN A 87 15.80 -9.67 -4.71
C GLN A 87 15.19 -11.04 -4.96
N ASP A 88 15.53 -11.68 -6.07
CA ASP A 88 15.08 -13.02 -6.44
C ASP A 88 15.55 -14.05 -5.39
N GLU A 89 16.79 -13.93 -4.89
CA GLU A 89 17.30 -14.79 -3.82
C GLU A 89 16.51 -14.61 -2.52
N LYS A 90 16.19 -13.37 -2.13
CA LYS A 90 15.37 -13.10 -0.94
C LYS A 90 13.97 -13.71 -1.08
N GLU A 91 13.35 -13.57 -2.25
CA GLU A 91 12.04 -14.15 -2.52
C GLU A 91 12.07 -15.69 -2.48
N TYR A 92 13.12 -16.30 -3.03
CA TYR A 92 13.35 -17.74 -2.92
C TYR A 92 13.55 -18.17 -1.47
N GLN A 93 14.37 -17.46 -0.69
CA GLN A 93 14.55 -17.75 0.73
C GLN A 93 13.25 -17.62 1.51
N ASP A 94 12.41 -16.63 1.20
CA ASP A 94 11.09 -16.48 1.83
C ASP A 94 10.15 -17.61 1.42
N MET A 95 10.18 -18.07 0.17
CA MET A 95 9.41 -19.23 -0.28
C MET A 95 9.87 -20.51 0.42
N VAL A 96 11.17 -20.76 0.50
CA VAL A 96 11.75 -21.91 1.22
C VAL A 96 11.47 -21.83 2.72
N ARG A 97 11.53 -20.64 3.33
CA ARG A 97 11.16 -20.45 4.74
C ARG A 97 9.68 -20.73 4.95
N ARG A 98 8.80 -20.26 4.06
CA ARG A 98 7.36 -20.56 4.08
C ARG A 98 7.07 -22.03 3.86
N ASP A 99 7.80 -22.71 2.98
CA ASP A 99 7.65 -24.14 2.73
C ASP A 99 8.14 -24.99 3.92
N LYS A 100 9.26 -24.60 4.54
CA LYS A 100 9.66 -25.15 5.83
C LYS A 100 8.58 -24.90 6.88
N LEU A 101 8.05 -23.69 6.97
CA LEU A 101 6.92 -23.34 7.85
C LEU A 101 5.72 -24.27 7.59
N ALA A 102 5.35 -24.50 6.33
CA ALA A 102 4.26 -25.39 5.92
C ALA A 102 4.52 -26.86 6.28
N THR A 103 5.78 -27.30 6.24
CA THR A 103 6.21 -28.62 6.71
C THR A 103 6.20 -28.73 8.25
N PHE A 104 6.32 -27.61 8.97
CA PHE A 104 6.23 -27.52 10.43
C PHE A 104 4.85 -27.04 10.94
N HIS A 105 3.88 -26.77 10.06
CA HIS A 105 2.53 -26.34 10.44
C HIS A 105 1.66 -27.53 10.83
N ASP A 106 1.94 -28.05 12.03
CA ASP A 106 0.88 -28.20 13.02
C ASP A 106 0.97 -27.11 14.12
N ASP A 107 2.09 -26.38 14.27
CA ASP A 107 2.22 -25.35 15.33
C ASP A 107 2.78 -24.00 14.83
N GLU A 108 1.85 -23.06 14.60
CA GLU A 108 1.93 -21.66 15.06
C GLU A 108 3.21 -20.84 14.80
N ALA A 109 3.43 -20.40 13.55
CA ALA A 109 4.37 -19.30 13.28
C ALA A 109 3.64 -17.96 13.16
N LEU A 110 3.52 -17.26 14.29
CA LEU A 110 3.01 -15.90 14.36
C LEU A 110 4.02 -14.93 13.72
N THR A 111 3.55 -14.09 12.80
CA THR A 111 4.37 -13.05 12.15
C THR A 111 4.90 -12.07 13.22
N PRO A 112 6.14 -11.55 13.16
CA PRO A 112 6.70 -10.65 14.19
C PRO A 112 5.88 -9.37 14.42
N ALA A 113 5.17 -8.89 13.39
CA ALA A 113 4.23 -7.78 13.50
C ALA A 113 2.92 -8.13 14.23
N GLN A 114 2.51 -9.40 14.21
CA GLN A 114 1.36 -9.90 14.96
C GLN A 114 1.73 -10.19 16.41
N MET A 115 2.95 -10.69 16.67
CA MET A 115 3.48 -10.88 18.01
C MET A 115 3.55 -9.56 18.78
N SER A 116 4.06 -8.47 18.19
CA SER A 116 4.15 -7.17 18.88
C SER A 116 2.77 -6.58 19.21
N LYS A 117 1.77 -6.79 18.35
CA LYS A 117 0.39 -6.36 18.61
C LYS A 117 -0.26 -7.16 19.74
N GLN A 118 -0.10 -8.48 19.74
CA GLN A 118 -0.63 -9.35 20.81
C GLN A 118 0.07 -9.07 22.15
N VAL A 119 1.39 -8.83 22.14
CA VAL A 119 2.14 -8.44 23.34
C VAL A 119 1.65 -7.12 23.91
N LYS A 120 1.36 -6.12 23.05
CA LYS A 120 0.83 -4.83 23.51
C LYS A 120 -0.54 -4.95 24.18
N GLU A 121 -1.42 -5.79 23.64
CA GLU A 121 -2.74 -6.06 24.24
C GLU A 121 -2.62 -6.82 25.58
N GLN A 122 -1.68 -7.77 25.68
CA GLN A 122 -1.42 -8.50 26.92
C GLN A 122 -0.82 -7.59 28.01
N ILE A 123 0.09 -6.68 27.66
CA ILE A 123 0.69 -5.73 28.61
C ILE A 123 -0.36 -4.84 29.25
N THR A 124 -1.33 -4.33 28.47
CA THR A 124 -2.43 -3.51 29.02
C THR A 124 -3.27 -4.30 30.02
N THR A 125 -3.48 -5.60 29.78
CA THR A 125 -4.24 -6.46 30.69
C THR A 125 -3.49 -6.67 32.00
N VAL A 126 -2.18 -6.97 31.93
CA VAL A 126 -1.33 -7.09 33.12
C VAL A 126 -1.29 -5.79 33.92
N PHE A 127 -1.20 -4.65 33.24
CA PHE A 127 -1.24 -3.35 33.90
C PHE A 127 -2.58 -3.10 34.63
N ASN A 128 -3.71 -3.45 33.99
CA ASN A 128 -5.03 -3.30 34.59
C ASN A 128 -5.19 -4.15 35.86
N ILE A 129 -4.72 -5.41 35.82
CA ILE A 129 -4.64 -6.34 36.95
C ILE A 129 -3.80 -5.75 38.10
N LEU A 130 -2.62 -5.19 37.79
CA LEU A 130 -1.79 -4.57 38.82
C LEU A 130 -2.48 -3.37 39.50
N VAL A 131 -3.14 -2.52 38.73
CA VAL A 131 -3.86 -1.35 39.26
C VAL A 131 -5.04 -1.77 40.14
N SER A 132 -5.80 -2.79 39.75
CA SER A 132 -6.93 -3.29 40.55
C SER A 132 -6.46 -3.94 41.85
N VAL A 133 -5.43 -4.80 41.82
CA VAL A 133 -4.87 -5.42 43.04
C VAL A 133 -4.36 -4.34 44.00
N VAL A 134 -3.58 -3.38 43.52
CA VAL A 134 -3.04 -2.30 44.37
C VAL A 134 -4.16 -1.44 44.96
N SER A 135 -5.18 -1.12 44.15
CA SER A 135 -6.34 -0.36 44.60
C SER A 135 -7.10 -1.06 45.73
N VAL A 136 -7.36 -2.37 45.59
CA VAL A 136 -8.07 -3.17 46.59
C VAL A 136 -7.25 -3.35 47.86
N VAL A 137 -5.94 -3.60 47.75
CA VAL A 137 -5.05 -3.73 48.92
C VAL A 137 -4.97 -2.40 49.67
N PHE A 138 -4.86 -1.27 48.97
CA PHE A 138 -4.84 0.06 49.58
C PHE A 138 -6.16 0.39 50.27
N ALA A 139 -7.30 0.08 49.63
CA ALA A 139 -8.62 0.25 50.20
C ALA A 139 -8.81 -0.62 51.46
N ALA A 140 -8.41 -1.90 51.41
CA ALA A 140 -8.49 -2.81 52.54
C ALA A 140 -7.60 -2.37 53.71
N TRP A 141 -6.39 -1.87 53.41
CA TRP A 141 -5.46 -1.34 54.41
C TRP A 141 -6.01 -0.08 55.07
N TYR A 142 -6.51 0.88 54.29
CA TYR A 142 -7.11 2.11 54.80
C TYR A 142 -8.36 1.84 55.62
N TRP A 143 -9.22 0.93 55.14
CA TRP A 143 -10.46 0.55 55.84
C TRP A 143 -10.18 -0.18 57.16
N SER A 144 -9.30 -1.18 57.15
CA SER A 144 -8.88 -1.88 58.38
C SER A 144 -8.09 -0.95 59.34
N GLY A 145 -7.42 0.04 58.76
CA GLY A 145 -6.71 1.15 59.38
C GLY A 145 -7.59 2.09 60.20
N SER A 146 -8.60 2.64 59.54
CA SER A 146 -9.43 3.75 60.04
C SER A 146 -10.72 3.28 60.70
N SER A 147 -11.38 2.24 60.16
CA SER A 147 -12.74 1.87 60.58
C SER A 147 -12.78 0.73 61.60
N ALA A 148 -11.87 -0.25 61.50
CA ALA A 148 -11.98 -1.48 62.29
C ALA A 148 -11.13 -1.52 63.57
N GLY A 149 -10.22 -0.56 63.79
CA GLY A 149 -9.36 -0.52 64.98
C GLY A 149 -8.55 -1.80 65.24
N MET A 150 -8.32 -2.63 64.20
CA MET A 150 -7.76 -3.98 64.33
C MET A 150 -6.26 -3.95 64.66
N LYS A 151 -5.82 -4.94 65.46
CA LYS A 151 -4.40 -5.16 65.76
C LYS A 151 -3.58 -5.30 64.46
N PRO A 152 -2.33 -4.80 64.41
CA PRO A 152 -1.52 -4.76 63.17
C PRO A 152 -1.40 -6.12 62.46
N HIS A 153 -1.30 -7.20 63.24
CA HIS A 153 -1.20 -8.57 62.75
C HIS A 153 -2.41 -8.96 61.88
N ASN A 154 -3.63 -8.66 62.32
CA ASN A 154 -4.85 -9.03 61.60
C ASN A 154 -5.01 -8.23 60.30
N ARG A 155 -4.46 -7.01 60.24
CA ARG A 155 -4.48 -6.18 59.03
C ARG A 155 -3.66 -6.80 57.91
N ILE A 156 -2.48 -7.31 58.26
CA ILE A 156 -1.56 -7.95 57.30
C ILE A 156 -2.20 -9.25 56.77
N PHE A 157 -2.79 -10.07 57.64
CA PHE A 157 -3.51 -11.28 57.21
C PHE A 157 -4.68 -10.97 56.27
N LEU A 158 -5.45 -9.91 56.55
CA LEU A 158 -6.60 -9.52 55.73
C LEU A 158 -6.16 -8.98 54.37
N CYS A 159 -5.12 -8.15 54.31
CA CYS A 159 -4.55 -7.67 53.04
C CYS A 159 -3.92 -8.80 52.22
N LEU A 160 -3.21 -9.74 52.86
CA LEU A 160 -2.61 -10.89 52.19
C LEU A 160 -3.69 -11.81 51.61
N PHE A 161 -4.68 -12.17 52.41
CA PHE A 161 -5.77 -13.04 51.97
C PHE A 161 -6.65 -12.37 50.90
N GLY A 162 -7.00 -11.09 51.08
CA GLY A 162 -7.76 -10.32 50.09
C GLY A 162 -7.00 -10.13 48.78
N GLY A 163 -5.68 -9.89 48.86
CA GLY A 163 -4.79 -9.79 47.70
C GLY A 163 -4.70 -11.10 46.90
N ILE A 164 -4.62 -12.24 47.59
CA ILE A 164 -4.59 -13.55 46.92
C ILE A 164 -5.94 -13.85 46.25
N LEU A 165 -7.05 -13.59 46.93
CA LEU A 165 -8.38 -13.83 46.37
C LEU A 165 -8.64 -12.98 45.11
N ILE A 166 -8.26 -11.70 45.13
CA ILE A 166 -8.45 -10.83 43.96
C ILE A 166 -7.56 -11.27 42.79
N LEU A 167 -6.32 -11.70 43.06
CA LEU A 167 -5.42 -12.21 42.02
C LEU A 167 -5.99 -13.48 41.37
N VAL A 168 -6.51 -14.42 42.17
CA VAL A 168 -7.19 -15.62 41.65
C VAL A 168 -8.41 -15.24 40.81
N ALA A 169 -9.24 -14.31 41.30
CA ALA A 169 -10.42 -13.85 40.57
C ALA A 169 -10.04 -13.25 39.20
N GLU A 170 -8.99 -12.43 39.14
CA GLU A 170 -8.54 -11.80 37.90
C GLU A 170 -8.00 -12.82 36.89
N VAL A 171 -7.18 -13.78 37.33
CA VAL A 171 -6.66 -14.84 36.46
C VAL A 171 -7.79 -15.70 35.91
N VAL A 172 -8.80 -16.04 36.73
CA VAL A 172 -9.98 -16.79 36.28
C VAL A 172 -10.79 -16.01 35.25
N VAL A 173 -11.01 -14.71 35.47
CA VAL A 173 -11.71 -13.84 34.51
C VAL A 173 -10.95 -13.77 33.19
N TYR A 174 -9.62 -13.60 33.23
CA TYR A 174 -8.78 -13.58 32.02
C TYR A 174 -8.81 -14.91 31.27
N ASN A 175 -8.69 -16.03 32.00
CA ASN A 175 -8.73 -17.36 31.40
C ASN A 175 -10.11 -17.66 30.78
N SER A 176 -11.19 -17.26 31.46
CA SER A 176 -12.55 -17.33 30.91
C SER A 176 -12.71 -16.47 29.67
N TYR A 177 -12.08 -15.30 29.61
CA TYR A 177 -12.11 -14.42 28.44
C TYR A 177 -11.36 -15.03 27.25
N LEU A 178 -10.17 -15.59 27.46
CA LEU A 178 -9.41 -16.31 26.43
C LEU A 178 -10.23 -17.44 25.83
N ARG A 179 -10.81 -18.30 26.68
CA ARG A 179 -11.65 -19.42 26.24
C ARG A 179 -12.80 -18.97 25.34
N LYS A 180 -13.43 -17.84 25.68
CA LYS A 180 -14.54 -17.27 24.91
C LYS A 180 -14.10 -16.69 23.56
N ILE A 181 -12.91 -16.08 23.50
CA ILE A 181 -12.31 -15.63 22.24
C ILE A 181 -12.01 -16.82 21.34
N ASP A 182 -11.39 -17.86 21.88
CA ASP A 182 -11.02 -19.04 21.11
C ASP A 182 -12.26 -19.73 20.54
N GLU A 183 -13.31 -19.86 21.35
CA GLU A 183 -14.62 -20.37 20.91
C GLU A 183 -15.21 -19.52 19.77
N ALA A 184 -15.14 -18.19 19.87
CA ALA A 184 -15.60 -17.29 18.81
C ALA A 184 -14.79 -17.45 17.52
N ARG A 185 -13.46 -17.56 17.61
CA ARG A 185 -12.58 -17.77 16.44
C ARG A 185 -12.86 -19.11 15.76
N VAL A 186 -13.05 -20.18 16.53
CA VAL A 186 -13.41 -21.51 15.99
C VAL A 186 -14.75 -21.43 15.25
N ARG A 187 -15.74 -20.76 15.85
CA ARG A 187 -17.05 -20.57 15.23
C ARG A 187 -16.97 -19.73 13.95
N GLU A 188 -16.16 -18.69 13.90
CA GLU A 188 -15.96 -17.91 12.66
C GLU A 188 -15.26 -18.71 11.56
N ARG A 189 -14.19 -19.45 11.89
CA ARG A 189 -13.52 -20.34 10.93
C ARG A 189 -14.44 -21.42 10.37
N SER A 190 -15.42 -21.86 11.15
CA SER A 190 -16.39 -22.89 10.71
C SER A 190 -17.47 -22.36 9.74
N LYS A 191 -17.62 -21.04 9.57
CA LYS A 191 -18.56 -20.48 8.60
C LYS A 191 -17.99 -20.59 7.19
N LYS A 192 -18.52 -21.50 6.36
CA LYS A 192 -18.23 -21.54 4.93
C LYS A 192 -18.92 -20.37 4.22
N GLU A 193 -18.14 -19.50 3.58
CA GLU A 193 -18.65 -18.45 2.70
C GLU A 193 -19.22 -19.08 1.41
N VAL A 194 -20.50 -18.85 1.15
CA VAL A 194 -21.13 -19.17 -0.14
C VAL A 194 -21.01 -17.95 -1.03
N LYS A 195 -20.06 -17.96 -1.97
CA LYS A 195 -19.92 -16.91 -2.98
C LYS A 195 -20.83 -17.23 -4.17
N THR A 196 -21.96 -16.55 -4.25
CA THR A 196 -22.81 -16.59 -5.44
C THR A 196 -22.23 -15.61 -6.47
N VAL A 197 -21.79 -16.14 -7.61
CA VAL A 197 -21.33 -15.31 -8.73
C VAL A 197 -22.59 -14.71 -9.38
N VAL A 198 -22.72 -13.38 -9.34
CA VAL A 198 -23.81 -12.69 -10.03
C VAL A 198 -23.34 -12.40 -11.45
N GLU A 199 -23.96 -13.08 -12.41
CA GLU A 199 -23.75 -12.82 -13.84
C GLU A 199 -24.39 -11.47 -14.18
N LYS A 200 -23.57 -10.49 -14.60
CA LYS A 200 -24.07 -9.20 -15.08
C LYS A 200 -24.52 -9.36 -16.53
N LEU A 201 -25.83 -9.14 -16.76
CA LEU A 201 -26.44 -8.90 -18.06
C LEU A 201 -25.96 -7.57 -18.66
#